data_AF-A0A202F7R6-F1
#
_entry.id   AF-A0A202F7R6-F1
#
_cell.length_a   1.000
_cell.length_b   1.000
_cell.length_c   1.000
_cell.angle_alpha   90.00
_cell.angle_beta   90.00
_cell.angle_gamma   90.00
#
_symmetry.space_group_name_H-M   'P 1'
#
loop_
_entity.id
_entity.type
_entity.pdbx_description
1 polymer ?
#
loop_
_entity_poly.entity_id
_entity_poly.type
_entity_poly.pdbx_seq_one_letter_code
_entity_poly.pdbx_strand_id
1 'polypeptide(L)'
;MVVYSEISNMLKDISKIAKKINDSELNSSIIELQGQVMDLYNENIELVHDVATLKKERDITKQVAFGKNGYVFVSDDGPYCPGCYGSKNNLVRLTPDGSSRHYYKCSSCKSTFDVPAS
;
A
#
# COMPACT_ATOMS: atom_id res chain seq x y z
N MET A 1 1.81 -17.08 -3.64
CA MET A 1 0.69 -17.60 -4.45
C MET A 1 0.73 -19.13 -4.43
N VAL A 2 0.39 -19.71 -3.29
CA VAL A 2 0.53 -21.17 -3.00
C VAL A 2 -0.72 -21.66 -2.25
N VAL A 3 -1.20 -20.84 -1.31
CA VAL A 3 -2.34 -21.11 -0.43
C VAL A 3 -3.65 -21.46 -1.16
N TYR A 4 -4.05 -20.73 -2.21
CA TYR A 4 -5.30 -21.05 -2.95
C TYR A 4 -5.26 -22.45 -3.58
N SER A 5 -4.13 -22.80 -4.19
CA SER A 5 -3.97 -24.09 -4.87
C SER A 5 -4.03 -25.26 -3.88
N GLU A 6 -3.48 -25.08 -2.68
CA GLU A 6 -3.51 -26.07 -1.61
C GLU A 6 -4.93 -26.28 -1.09
N ILE A 7 -5.66 -25.18 -0.80
CA ILE A 7 -7.05 -25.24 -0.32
C ILE A 7 -7.96 -25.85 -1.38
N SER A 8 -7.82 -25.47 -2.65
CA SER A 8 -8.60 -26.05 -3.75
C SER A 8 -8.39 -27.55 -3.88
N ASN A 9 -7.14 -28.01 -3.76
CA ASN A 9 -6.81 -29.43 -3.82
C ASN A 9 -7.38 -30.20 -2.61
N MET A 10 -7.28 -29.64 -1.40
CA MET A 10 -7.90 -30.22 -0.21
C MET A 10 -9.41 -30.36 -0.36
N LEU A 11 -10.11 -29.32 -0.83
CA LEU A 11 -11.56 -29.37 -1.04
C LEU A 11 -11.96 -30.39 -2.11
N LYS A 12 -11.15 -30.56 -3.17
CA LYS A 12 -11.37 -31.60 -4.18
C LYS A 12 -11.21 -33.00 -3.59
N ASP A 13 -10.24 -33.21 -2.72
CA ASP A 13 -10.02 -34.52 -2.09
C ASP A 13 -11.13 -34.85 -1.09
N ILE A 14 -11.61 -33.87 -0.32
CA ILE A 14 -12.78 -34.04 0.56
C ILE A 14 -14.03 -34.34 -0.28
N SER A 15 -14.25 -33.66 -1.42
CA SER A 15 -15.39 -33.96 -2.32
C SER A 15 -15.32 -35.39 -2.87
N LYS A 16 -14.12 -35.89 -3.23
CA LYS A 16 -13.96 -37.30 -3.66
C LYS A 16 -14.34 -38.27 -2.54
N ILE A 17 -14.02 -37.96 -1.29
CA ILE A 17 -14.38 -38.79 -0.13
C ILE A 17 -15.90 -38.76 0.08
N ALA A 18 -16.52 -37.58 0.07
CA ALA A 18 -17.97 -37.40 0.21
C ALA A 18 -18.76 -38.17 -0.87
N LYS A 19 -18.28 -38.14 -2.12
CA LYS A 19 -18.87 -38.93 -3.22
C LYS A 19 -18.77 -40.44 -2.99
N LYS A 20 -17.69 -40.95 -2.39
CA LYS A 20 -17.54 -42.39 -2.11
C LYS A 20 -18.54 -42.89 -1.06
N ILE A 21 -18.95 -42.04 -0.13
CA ILE A 21 -19.93 -42.39 0.91
C ILE A 21 -21.37 -42.04 0.50
N ASN A 22 -21.60 -41.58 -0.74
CA ASN A 22 -22.90 -41.14 -1.26
C ASN A 22 -23.60 -40.07 -0.40
N ASP A 23 -22.83 -39.23 0.28
CA ASP A 23 -23.36 -38.13 1.07
C ASP A 23 -23.53 -36.89 0.18
N SER A 24 -24.76 -36.69 -0.32
CA SER A 24 -25.11 -35.58 -1.20
C SER A 24 -25.09 -34.23 -0.48
N GLU A 25 -25.44 -34.18 0.80
CA GLU A 25 -25.50 -32.95 1.59
C GLU A 25 -24.08 -32.42 1.86
N LEU A 26 -23.17 -33.33 2.25
CA LEU A 26 -21.76 -33.02 2.38
C LEU A 26 -21.16 -32.56 1.06
N ASN A 27 -21.47 -33.22 -0.05
CA ASN A 27 -20.95 -32.82 -1.36
C ASN A 27 -21.46 -31.43 -1.80
N SER A 28 -22.72 -31.09 -1.54
CA SER A 28 -23.26 -29.74 -1.78
C SER A 28 -22.56 -28.69 -0.93
N SER A 29 -22.35 -28.97 0.37
CA SER A 29 -21.67 -28.06 1.30
C SER A 29 -20.22 -27.78 0.88
N ILE A 30 -19.53 -28.78 0.34
CA ILE A 30 -18.16 -28.62 -0.18
C ILE A 30 -18.13 -27.73 -1.43
N ILE A 31 -19.14 -27.86 -2.32
CA ILE A 31 -19.23 -27.01 -3.52
C ILE A 31 -19.49 -25.56 -3.13
N GLU A 32 -20.39 -25.33 -2.18
CA GLU A 32 -20.65 -23.97 -1.65
C GLU A 32 -19.39 -23.37 -1.02
N LEU A 33 -18.67 -24.16 -0.22
CA LEU A 33 -17.40 -23.75 0.37
C LEU A 33 -16.33 -23.43 -0.69
N GLN A 34 -16.24 -24.22 -1.76
CA GLN A 34 -15.36 -23.92 -2.90
C GLN A 34 -15.71 -22.58 -3.55
N GLY A 35 -17.00 -22.28 -3.70
CA GLY A 35 -17.47 -20.98 -4.20
C GLY A 35 -17.04 -19.83 -3.30
N GLN A 36 -17.31 -19.91 -2.00
CA GLN A 36 -16.92 -18.87 -1.04
C GLN A 36 -15.40 -18.64 -0.99
N VAL A 37 -14.61 -19.71 -1.07
CA VAL A 37 -13.15 -19.60 -1.13
C VAL A 37 -12.69 -18.90 -2.41
N MET A 38 -13.36 -19.14 -3.54
CA MET A 38 -13.07 -18.46 -4.81
C MET A 38 -13.39 -16.97 -4.73
N ASP A 39 -14.53 -16.62 -4.14
CA ASP A 39 -14.96 -15.23 -3.98
C ASP A 39 -13.99 -14.46 -3.09
N LEU A 40 -13.64 -15.01 -1.92
CA LEU A 40 -12.64 -14.44 -1.01
C LEU A 40 -11.26 -14.31 -1.67
N TYR A 41 -10.90 -15.25 -2.54
CA TYR A 41 -9.64 -15.18 -3.26
C TYR A 41 -9.61 -14.03 -4.27
N ASN A 42 -10.70 -13.84 -5.02
CA ASN A 42 -10.82 -12.75 -5.97
C ASN A 42 -10.79 -11.38 -5.26
N GLU A 43 -11.55 -11.25 -4.17
CA GLU A 43 -11.54 -10.02 -3.35
C GLU A 43 -10.15 -9.74 -2.81
N ASN A 44 -9.40 -10.76 -2.37
CA ASN A 44 -8.03 -10.59 -1.91
C ASN A 44 -7.11 -10.08 -3.04
N ILE A 45 -7.24 -10.60 -4.26
CA ILE A 45 -6.46 -10.10 -5.41
C ILE A 45 -6.77 -8.62 -5.66
N GLU A 46 -8.04 -8.25 -5.68
CA GLU A 46 -8.47 -6.85 -5.88
C GLU A 46 -7.91 -5.95 -4.79
N LEU A 47 -8.04 -6.35 -3.52
CA LEU A 47 -7.48 -5.60 -2.38
C LEU A 47 -5.96 -5.47 -2.46
N VAL A 48 -5.23 -6.53 -2.83
CA VAL A 48 -3.78 -6.47 -3.00
C VAL A 48 -3.40 -5.51 -4.11
N HIS A 49 -4.13 -5.53 -5.23
CA HIS A 49 -3.93 -4.61 -6.34
C HIS A 49 -4.20 -3.15 -5.93
N ASP A 50 -5.31 -2.90 -5.23
CA ASP A 50 -5.70 -1.56 -4.77
C ASP A 50 -4.71 -1.02 -3.75
N VAL A 51 -4.26 -1.85 -2.81
CA VAL A 51 -3.19 -1.48 -1.87
C VAL A 51 -1.91 -1.13 -2.61
N ALA A 52 -1.52 -1.89 -3.64
CA ALA A 52 -0.33 -1.58 -4.44
C ALA A 52 -0.50 -0.25 -5.20
N THR A 53 -1.68 0.00 -5.76
CA THR A 53 -2.02 1.23 -6.49
C THR A 53 -2.02 2.44 -5.56
N LEU A 54 -2.72 2.37 -4.43
CA LEU A 54 -2.76 3.43 -3.42
C LEU A 54 -1.37 3.73 -2.84
N LYS A 55 -0.54 2.70 -2.60
CA LYS A 55 0.85 2.89 -2.18
C LYS A 55 1.66 3.61 -3.26
N LYS A 56 1.42 3.30 -4.54
CA LYS A 56 2.08 3.94 -5.68
C LYS A 56 1.65 5.40 -5.84
N GLU A 57 0.39 5.72 -5.56
CA GLU A 57 -0.16 7.09 -5.60
C GLU A 57 0.31 7.93 -4.41
N ARG A 58 0.37 7.34 -3.22
CA ARG A 58 0.91 7.98 -2.00
C ARG A 58 2.44 8.00 -1.93
N ASP A 59 3.10 7.60 -3.00
CA ASP A 59 4.54 7.71 -3.13
C ASP A 59 4.94 9.17 -3.35
N ILE A 60 5.11 9.87 -2.22
CA ILE A 60 5.56 11.25 -2.12
C ILE A 60 6.86 11.51 -2.88
N THR A 61 7.66 10.47 -3.17
CA THR A 61 8.94 10.63 -3.85
C THR A 61 8.78 11.05 -5.31
N LYS A 62 7.55 10.92 -5.84
CA LYS A 62 7.20 11.35 -7.19
C LYS A 62 6.76 12.80 -7.27
N GLN A 63 6.36 13.39 -6.16
CA GLN A 63 5.92 14.77 -6.10
C GLN A 63 7.08 15.64 -5.60
N VAL A 64 8.00 15.98 -6.49
CA VAL A 64 9.24 16.71 -6.15
C VAL A 64 9.17 18.12 -6.70
N ALA A 65 9.41 19.12 -5.86
CA ALA A 65 9.66 20.49 -6.28
C ALA A 65 11.15 20.82 -6.13
N PHE A 66 11.72 21.50 -7.12
CA PHE A 66 13.12 21.92 -7.14
C PHE A 66 13.22 23.42 -6.88
N GLY A 67 13.86 23.80 -5.77
CA GLY A 67 14.21 25.19 -5.43
C GLY A 67 15.69 25.47 -5.62
N LYS A 68 16.15 26.68 -5.29
CA LYS A 68 17.56 27.08 -5.50
C LYS A 68 18.56 26.29 -4.65
N ASN A 69 18.11 25.81 -3.49
CA ASN A 69 18.96 25.14 -2.50
C ASN A 69 18.71 23.62 -2.41
N GLY A 70 18.07 23.04 -3.42
CA GLY A 70 17.80 21.60 -3.49
C GLY A 70 16.35 21.30 -3.85
N TYR A 71 15.90 20.10 -3.52
CA TYR A 71 14.54 19.65 -3.78
C TYR A 71 13.77 19.40 -2.49
N VAL A 72 12.45 19.34 -2.56
CA VAL A 72 11.57 18.89 -1.47
C VAL A 72 10.49 17.98 -2.03
N PHE A 73 9.95 17.08 -1.20
CA PHE A 73 8.74 16.36 -1.58
C PHE A 73 7.53 17.23 -1.23
N VAL A 74 6.68 17.53 -2.20
CA VAL A 74 5.45 18.31 -2.01
C VAL A 74 4.31 17.32 -2.01
N SER A 75 3.46 17.31 -0.98
CA SER A 75 2.16 16.65 -1.07
C SER A 75 1.05 17.63 -0.70
N ASP A 76 -0.20 17.19 -0.78
CA ASP A 76 -1.37 17.97 -0.36
C ASP A 76 -1.25 18.48 1.09
N ASP A 77 -0.56 17.73 1.95
CA ASP A 77 -0.32 18.09 3.35
C ASP A 77 0.84 19.08 3.54
N GLY A 78 1.62 19.38 2.49
CA GLY A 78 2.72 20.33 2.50
C GLY A 78 4.09 19.71 2.19
N PRO A 79 5.17 20.52 2.25
CA PRO A 79 6.50 20.06 1.86
C PRO A 79 7.18 19.22 2.96
N TYR A 80 7.91 18.19 2.55
CA TYR A 80 8.66 17.27 3.42
C TYR A 80 10.17 17.32 3.16
N CYS A 81 10.94 17.04 4.20
CA CYS A 81 12.39 17.07 4.17
C CYS A 81 12.97 15.87 3.40
N PRO A 82 13.67 16.05 2.27
CA PRO A 82 14.26 14.95 1.52
C PRO A 82 15.40 14.27 2.28
N GLY A 83 16.17 15.03 3.07
CA GLY A 83 17.31 14.50 3.83
C GLY A 83 16.88 13.56 4.95
N CYS A 84 15.81 13.90 5.67
CA CYS A 84 15.27 13.02 6.72
C CYS A 84 14.65 11.75 6.14
N TYR A 85 14.00 11.88 4.99
CA TYR A 85 13.45 10.73 4.28
C TYR A 85 14.57 9.82 3.73
N GLY A 86 15.55 10.38 3.01
CA GLY A 86 16.63 9.60 2.41
C GLY A 86 17.60 8.94 3.42
N SER A 87 17.80 9.54 4.59
CA SER A 87 18.74 9.01 5.60
C SER A 87 18.10 8.12 6.66
N LYS A 88 16.86 8.42 7.08
CA LYS A 88 16.19 7.77 8.21
C LYS A 88 14.85 7.15 7.83
N ASN A 89 14.45 7.22 6.57
CA ASN A 89 13.10 6.87 6.09
C ASN A 89 11.99 7.60 6.86
N ASN A 90 12.31 8.80 7.39
CA ASN A 90 11.41 9.58 8.23
C ASN A 90 10.80 10.74 7.46
N LEU A 91 9.47 10.76 7.44
CA LEU A 91 8.70 11.85 6.86
C LEU A 91 8.56 13.02 7.83
N VAL A 92 9.45 13.99 7.68
CA VAL A 92 9.43 15.21 8.50
C VAL A 92 8.86 16.36 7.69
N ARG A 93 7.67 16.82 8.07
CA ARG A 93 7.04 18.00 7.47
C ARG A 93 7.89 19.23 7.73
N LEU A 94 8.14 20.00 6.69
CA LEU A 94 8.85 21.27 6.79
C LEU A 94 7.87 22.36 7.23
N THR A 95 8.34 23.27 8.08
CA THR A 95 7.55 24.40 8.58
C THR A 95 8.13 25.71 8.05
N PRO A 96 7.32 26.73 7.74
CA PRO A 96 7.84 28.04 7.36
C PRO A 96 8.83 28.56 8.41
N ASP A 97 9.97 29.08 7.98
CA ASP A 97 11.01 29.56 8.90
C ASP A 97 10.78 30.99 9.41
N GLY A 98 9.73 31.65 8.90
CA GLY A 98 9.35 33.02 9.25
C GLY A 98 10.18 34.11 8.56
N SER A 99 11.24 33.75 7.83
CA SER A 99 12.12 34.70 7.14
C SER A 99 11.60 35.09 5.76
N SER A 100 10.93 34.17 5.06
CA SER A 100 10.27 34.42 3.78
C SER A 100 9.11 33.44 3.56
N ARG A 101 8.30 33.69 2.51
CA ARG A 101 7.22 32.76 2.10
C ARG A 101 7.72 31.49 1.42
N HIS A 102 9.00 31.45 1.05
CA HIS A 102 9.59 30.34 0.29
C HIS A 102 10.58 29.51 1.13
N TYR A 103 11.00 30.00 2.30
CA TYR A 103 11.92 29.27 3.16
C TYR A 103 11.20 28.44 4.20
N TYR A 104 11.53 27.15 4.21
CA TYR A 104 11.00 26.19 5.17
C TYR A 104 12.14 25.49 5.90
N LYS A 105 11.93 25.17 7.16
CA LYS A 105 12.91 24.52 8.04
C LYS A 105 12.42 23.15 8.49
N CYS A 106 13.35 22.20 8.55
CA CYS A 106 13.10 20.89 9.14
C CYS A 106 13.28 20.92 10.66
N SER A 107 12.29 20.42 11.40
CA SER A 107 12.37 20.33 12.87
C SER A 107 13.38 19.27 13.34
N SER A 108 13.67 18.25 12.53
CA SER A 108 14.56 17.14 12.87
C SER A 108 16.03 17.40 12.55
N CYS A 109 16.38 17.64 11.28
CA CYS A 109 17.77 17.86 10.85
C CYS A 109 18.20 19.33 10.83
N LYS A 110 17.27 20.26 11.13
CA LYS A 110 17.50 21.72 11.16
C LYS A 110 17.91 22.37 9.83
N SER A 111 17.98 21.60 8.74
CA SER A 111 18.20 22.11 7.38
C SER A 111 17.06 23.03 6.94
N THR A 112 17.41 24.04 6.14
CA THR A 112 16.48 24.97 5.52
C THR A 112 16.42 24.70 4.02
N PHE A 113 15.22 24.73 3.45
CA PHE A 113 14.94 24.46 2.05
C PHE A 113 14.20 25.66 1.45
N ASP A 114 14.53 25.96 0.20
CA ASP A 114 13.77 26.89 -0.64
C ASP A 114 12.70 26.08 -1.36
N VAL A 115 11.44 26.34 -1.03
CA VAL A 115 10.27 25.70 -1.62
C VAL A 115 9.65 26.72 -2.58
N PRO A 116 9.70 26.49 -3.90
CA PRO A 116 9.07 27.40 -4.84
C PRO A 116 7.58 27.53 -4.50
N ALA A 117 7.05 28.76 -4.55
CA ALA A 117 5.61 28.91 -4.56
C ALA A 117 5.10 28.32 -5.88
N SER A 118 4.32 27.27 -5.78
CA SER A 118 3.44 26.78 -6.85
C SER A 118 2.41 27.83 -7.22
#